data_AF-A0A2M7THQ1-F1
#
_entry.id   AF-A0A2M7THQ1-F1
#
_cell.length_a   1.000
_cell.length_b   1.000
_cell.length_c   1.000
_cell.angle_alpha   90.00
_cell.angle_beta   90.00
_cell.angle_gamma   90.00
#
_symmetry.space_group_name_H-M   'P 1'
#
loop_
_entity.id
_entity.type
_entity.pdbx_description
1 polymer ?
#
loop_
_entity_poly.entity_id
_entity_poly.type
_entity_poly.pdbx_seq_one_letter_code
_entity_poly.pdbx_strand_id
1 'polypeptide(L)'
;MRRVASYQVQYFLGEYSVYGGWRTYFPILYLLKTPIAFHVVSVVAFVGAIIDFSWVKVKAISWENALPYITMAVVVGSYMLVAIYSPLNIGVRHIIPLLPYVMIIVAIGCSGVIRKHNLPLMVVLIVAGVSYLWVGLSEFPHYLSYFNQISGGTRKGYEISVSSDYSWDQDYKRFGEWVRENGVEKIPVDCGYGRDAAFNYYAKDFTEPFRGSSSWLQESSKLQDISELSKGDLLGVCVPILYGGYYVMEGQEFHVRYDYQTLRNMQPIDRVGTSIFIYRF
;
A
#
# COMPACT_ATOMS: atom_id res chain seq x y z
N MET A 1 14.38 2.90 24.95
CA MET A 1 15.25 2.73 23.77
C MET A 1 14.39 2.69 22.52
N ARG A 2 14.33 3.77 21.73
CA ARG A 2 13.61 3.81 20.45
C ARG A 2 14.57 3.39 19.33
N ARG A 3 14.70 2.09 19.09
CA ARG A 3 15.46 1.51 17.97
C ARG A 3 14.50 0.89 16.93
N VAL A 4 13.52 1.63 16.44
CA VAL A 4 12.75 1.19 15.26
C VAL A 4 12.16 2.37 14.47
N ALA A 5 12.93 3.44 14.29
CA ALA A 5 12.62 4.41 13.24
C ALA A 5 13.62 4.16 12.11
N SER A 6 13.17 3.55 11.02
CA SER A 6 13.83 3.75 9.74
C SER A 6 13.96 5.26 9.54
N TYR A 7 15.15 5.76 9.21
CA TYR A 7 15.40 7.19 8.95
C TYR A 7 14.64 7.75 7.71
N GLN A 8 13.59 7.07 7.27
CA GLN A 8 12.75 7.44 6.14
C GLN A 8 11.50 8.15 6.62
N VAL A 9 11.22 9.32 6.04
CA VAL A 9 9.96 10.03 6.25
C VAL A 9 8.84 9.17 5.69
N GLN A 10 7.85 8.87 6.52
CA GLN A 10 6.65 8.16 6.09
C GLN A 10 5.65 9.15 5.53
N TYR A 11 4.90 8.73 4.52
CA TYR A 11 3.84 9.52 3.90
C TYR A 11 2.50 8.80 4.03
N PHE A 12 1.50 9.53 4.49
CA PHE A 12 0.15 9.04 4.66
C PHE A 12 -0.88 10.15 4.49
N LEU A 13 -1.82 10.00 3.55
CA LEU A 13 -2.91 10.94 3.25
C LEU A 13 -2.47 12.39 3.08
N GLY A 14 -1.36 12.62 2.38
CA GLY A 14 -0.81 13.96 2.19
C GLY A 14 0.12 14.44 3.32
N GLU A 15 0.12 13.77 4.48
CA GLU A 15 0.93 14.12 5.64
C GLU A 15 2.25 13.35 5.68
N TYR A 16 3.23 13.91 6.39
CA TYR A 16 4.57 13.37 6.54
C TYR A 16 4.91 13.20 8.03
N SER A 17 5.54 12.09 8.38
CA SER A 17 6.02 11.86 9.75
C SER A 17 7.33 11.09 9.76
N VAL A 18 8.27 11.57 10.60
CA VAL A 18 9.51 10.87 10.94
C VAL A 18 9.22 9.61 11.75
N TYR A 19 8.28 9.77 12.67
CA TYR A 19 8.04 8.82 13.75
C TYR A 19 6.87 7.88 13.41
N GLY A 20 6.21 8.11 12.28
CA GLY A 20 4.92 7.50 11.97
C GLY A 20 3.91 7.79 13.08
N GLY A 21 3.12 6.76 13.41
CA GLY A 21 2.22 6.73 14.57
C GLY A 21 0.79 7.20 14.29
N TRP A 22 0.36 7.27 13.03
CA TRP A 22 -1.04 7.56 12.74
C TRP A 22 -1.91 6.40 13.21
N ARG A 23 -2.75 6.66 14.21
CA ARG A 23 -3.71 5.69 14.75
C ARG A 23 -4.69 5.17 13.68
N THR A 24 -4.93 6.00 12.67
CA THR A 24 -5.83 5.70 11.55
C THR A 24 -5.15 4.92 10.42
N TYR A 25 -3.82 4.76 10.44
CA TYR A 25 -3.07 4.13 9.34
C TYR A 25 -3.56 2.73 8.98
N PHE A 26 -3.54 1.80 9.94
CA PHE A 26 -3.96 0.42 9.68
C PHE A 26 -5.46 0.28 9.41
N PRO A 27 -6.37 0.95 10.14
CA PRO A 27 -7.79 0.94 9.81
C PRO A 27 -8.08 1.43 8.38
N ILE A 28 -7.45 2.53 7.97
CA ILE A 28 -7.65 3.10 6.63
C ILE A 28 -7.02 2.20 5.56
N LEU A 29 -5.81 1.69 5.76
CA LEU A 29 -5.19 0.76 4.80
C LEU A 29 -5.97 -0.55 4.69
N TYR A 30 -6.50 -1.09 5.79
CA TYR A 30 -7.40 -2.24 5.72
C TYR A 30 -8.63 -1.92 4.88
N LEU A 31 -9.25 -0.76 5.10
CA LEU A 31 -10.42 -0.34 4.35
C LEU A 31 -10.12 -0.15 2.85
N LEU A 32 -8.99 0.45 2.50
CA LEU A 32 -8.67 0.86 1.14
C LEU A 32 -7.90 -0.19 0.34
N LYS A 33 -7.06 -1.03 0.97
CA LYS A 33 -6.31 -2.09 0.28
C LYS A 33 -7.06 -3.42 0.22
N THR A 34 -8.14 -3.58 0.98
CA THR A 34 -9.00 -4.77 0.87
C THR A 34 -10.06 -4.56 -0.20
N PRO A 35 -10.33 -5.55 -1.09
CA PRO A 35 -11.36 -5.42 -2.10
C PRO A 35 -12.73 -5.10 -1.50
N ILE A 36 -13.48 -4.19 -2.13
CA ILE A 36 -14.85 -3.81 -1.68
C ILE A 36 -15.74 -5.05 -1.52
N ALA A 37 -15.57 -6.03 -2.40
CA ALA A 37 -16.26 -7.32 -2.32
C ALA A 37 -16.11 -7.98 -0.94
N PHE A 38 -14.92 -7.97 -0.34
CA PHE A 38 -14.71 -8.55 0.99
C PHE A 38 -15.37 -7.74 2.10
N HIS A 39 -15.42 -6.41 1.98
CA HIS A 39 -16.18 -5.56 2.91
C HIS A 39 -17.68 -5.86 2.82
N VAL A 40 -18.22 -6.05 1.61
CA VAL A 40 -19.62 -6.47 1.41
C VAL A 40 -19.87 -7.82 2.08
N VAL A 41 -19.01 -8.82 1.87
CA VAL A 41 -19.12 -10.13 2.52
C VAL A 41 -19.05 -9.98 4.05
N SER A 42 -18.19 -9.09 4.57
CA SER A 42 -18.07 -8.82 6.01
C SER A 42 -19.36 -8.22 6.59
N VAL A 43 -20.01 -7.30 5.87
CA VAL A 43 -21.32 -6.75 6.26
C VAL A 43 -22.41 -7.82 6.22
N VAL A 44 -22.45 -8.64 5.16
CA VAL A 44 -23.41 -9.76 5.06
C VAL A 44 -23.17 -10.77 6.18
N ALA A 45 -21.92 -11.05 6.54
CA ALA A 45 -21.56 -11.91 7.66
C ALA A 45 -22.07 -11.36 9.00
N PHE A 46 -21.93 -10.05 9.22
CA PHE A 46 -22.45 -9.39 10.42
C PHE A 46 -23.99 -9.50 10.50
N VAL A 47 -24.69 -9.23 9.40
CA VAL A 47 -26.15 -9.40 9.31
C VAL A 47 -26.54 -10.87 9.53
N GLY A 48 -25.81 -11.80 8.93
CA GLY A 48 -26.00 -13.24 9.09
C GLY A 48 -25.86 -13.71 10.54
N ALA A 49 -24.87 -13.18 11.25
CA ALA A 49 -24.67 -13.44 12.68
C ALA A 49 -25.86 -12.92 13.52
N ILE A 50 -26.39 -11.73 13.22
CA ILE A 50 -27.59 -11.19 13.89
C ILE A 50 -28.82 -12.06 13.63
N ILE A 51 -29.04 -12.46 12.37
CA ILE A 51 -30.17 -13.31 11.98
C ILE A 51 -30.09 -14.65 12.74
N ASP A 52 -28.91 -15.27 12.77
CA ASP A 52 -28.73 -16.54 13.47
C ASP A 52 -28.92 -16.39 14.98
N PHE A 53 -28.33 -15.35 15.59
CA PHE A 53 -28.48 -15.05 17.01
C PHE A 53 -29.93 -14.78 17.42
N SER A 54 -30.71 -14.07 16.60
CA SER A 54 -32.14 -13.80 16.85
C SER A 54 -33.01 -15.07 16.82
N TRP A 55 -32.54 -16.13 16.14
CA TRP A 55 -33.24 -17.40 15.98
C TRP A 55 -32.83 -18.47 16.99
N VAL A 56 -31.58 -18.41 17.48
CA VAL A 56 -31.15 -19.23 18.61
C VAL A 56 -31.88 -18.70 19.83
N LYS A 57 -32.96 -19.39 20.24
CA LYS A 57 -33.49 -19.24 21.61
C LYS A 57 -32.26 -19.33 22.51
N VAL A 58 -31.96 -18.28 23.29
CA VAL A 58 -30.80 -18.16 24.18
C VAL A 58 -30.87 -19.24 25.28
N LYS A 59 -30.79 -20.50 24.88
CA LYS A 59 -30.34 -21.60 25.72
C LYS A 59 -28.85 -21.37 25.80
N ALA A 60 -28.37 -21.18 27.03
CA ALA A 60 -26.98 -20.87 27.36
C ALA A 60 -26.02 -21.49 26.34
N ILE A 61 -25.45 -20.65 25.46
CA ILE A 61 -24.34 -21.07 24.62
C ILE A 61 -23.29 -21.58 25.60
N SER A 62 -22.97 -22.88 25.53
CA SER A 62 -21.99 -23.44 26.44
C SER A 62 -20.67 -22.71 26.24
N TRP A 63 -19.92 -22.51 27.33
CA TRP A 63 -18.64 -21.82 27.28
C TRP A 63 -17.69 -22.45 26.26
N GLU A 64 -17.72 -23.78 26.13
CA GLU A 64 -16.96 -24.56 25.15
C GLU A 64 -17.25 -24.14 23.70
N ASN A 65 -18.50 -23.80 23.39
CA ASN A 65 -18.90 -23.34 22.06
C ASN A 65 -18.61 -21.85 21.85
N ALA A 66 -18.68 -21.02 22.90
CA ALA A 66 -18.39 -19.58 22.79
C ALA A 66 -16.88 -19.27 22.75
N LEU A 67 -16.08 -20.06 23.45
CA LEU A 67 -14.67 -19.79 23.71
C LEU A 67 -13.83 -19.59 22.44
N PRO A 68 -13.92 -20.43 21.39
CA PRO A 68 -13.12 -20.22 20.17
C PRO A 68 -13.39 -18.87 19.50
N TYR A 69 -14.65 -18.43 19.45
CA TYR A 69 -15.03 -17.15 18.85
C TYR A 69 -14.53 -15.97 19.69
N ILE A 70 -14.64 -16.06 21.01
CA ILE A 70 -14.11 -15.04 21.93
C ILE A 70 -12.59 -14.96 21.79
N THR A 71 -11.90 -16.10 21.77
CA THR A 71 -10.44 -16.13 21.59
C THR A 71 -10.02 -15.48 20.28
N MET A 72 -10.69 -15.80 19.17
CA MET A 72 -10.42 -15.17 17.87
C MET A 72 -10.66 -13.65 17.90
N ALA A 73 -11.79 -13.21 18.45
CA ALA A 73 -12.11 -11.78 18.57
C ALA A 73 -11.08 -11.05 19.46
N VAL A 74 -10.64 -11.68 20.54
CA VAL A 74 -9.59 -11.14 21.43
C VAL A 74 -8.25 -11.06 20.71
N VAL A 75 -7.85 -12.10 19.97
CA VAL A 75 -6.61 -12.09 19.18
C VAL A 75 -6.65 -10.98 18.14
N VAL A 76 -7.72 -10.88 17.35
CA VAL A 76 -7.88 -9.84 16.33
C VAL A 76 -7.88 -8.45 16.97
N GLY A 77 -8.68 -8.25 18.03
CA GLY A 77 -8.81 -6.97 18.71
C GLY A 77 -7.51 -6.53 19.38
N SER A 78 -6.87 -7.41 20.16
CA SER A 78 -5.62 -7.08 20.85
C SER A 78 -4.48 -6.78 19.89
N TYR A 79 -4.34 -7.56 18.81
CA TYR A 79 -3.30 -7.31 17.82
C TYR A 79 -3.57 -6.01 17.06
N MET A 80 -4.81 -5.77 16.62
CA MET A 80 -5.16 -4.52 15.93
C MET A 80 -4.91 -3.31 16.83
N LEU A 81 -5.20 -3.40 18.14
CA LEU A 81 -4.86 -2.37 19.11
C LEU A 81 -3.34 -2.14 19.17
N VAL A 82 -2.53 -3.19 19.28
CA VAL A 82 -1.06 -3.07 19.25
C VAL A 82 -0.59 -2.40 17.97
N ALA A 83 -1.16 -2.77 16.81
CA ALA A 83 -0.83 -2.16 15.53
C ALA A 83 -1.18 -0.66 15.49
N ILE A 84 -2.38 -0.27 15.96
CA ILE A 84 -2.84 1.13 16.01
C ILE A 84 -1.94 2.01 16.88
N TYR A 85 -1.40 1.47 17.97
CA TYR A 85 -0.50 2.21 18.87
C TYR A 85 0.98 2.04 18.53
N SER A 86 1.32 1.21 17.54
CA SER A 86 2.68 1.04 17.07
C SER A 86 3.09 2.23 16.18
N PRO A 87 4.30 2.78 16.35
CA PRO A 87 4.84 3.79 15.43
C PRO A 87 5.24 3.22 14.05
N LEU A 88 5.16 1.90 13.85
CA LEU A 88 5.60 1.22 12.64
C LEU A 88 4.55 1.23 11.53
N ASN A 89 4.36 2.40 10.90
CA ASN A 89 3.51 2.53 9.72
C ASN A 89 4.30 2.30 8.41
N ILE A 90 4.83 1.08 8.28
CA ILE A 90 5.65 0.63 7.14
C ILE A 90 4.99 -0.53 6.39
N GLY A 91 3.70 -0.39 6.12
CA GLY A 91 2.96 -1.28 5.23
C GLY A 91 1.83 -2.05 5.90
N VAL A 92 0.78 -2.37 5.13
CA VAL A 92 -0.32 -3.27 5.52
C VAL A 92 0.16 -4.67 5.94
N ARG A 93 1.40 -5.05 5.60
CA ARG A 93 2.06 -6.30 6.02
C ARG A 93 2.00 -6.57 7.52
N HIS A 94 1.94 -5.52 8.34
CA HIS A 94 1.83 -5.67 9.80
C HIS A 94 0.48 -6.21 10.23
N ILE A 95 -0.58 -6.05 9.43
CA ILE A 95 -1.91 -6.59 9.75
C ILE A 95 -2.30 -7.80 8.91
N ILE A 96 -1.48 -8.20 7.93
CA ILE A 96 -1.67 -9.45 7.16
C ILE A 96 -1.84 -10.68 8.06
N PRO A 97 -1.08 -10.85 9.17
CA PRO A 97 -1.27 -11.98 10.07
C PRO A 97 -2.68 -12.09 10.68
N LEU A 98 -3.47 -11.02 10.67
CA LEU A 98 -4.86 -11.03 11.15
C LEU A 98 -5.87 -11.52 10.12
N LEU A 99 -5.54 -11.46 8.82
CA LEU A 99 -6.49 -11.75 7.75
C LEU A 99 -7.09 -13.17 7.85
N PRO A 100 -6.35 -14.24 8.17
CA PRO A 100 -6.95 -15.57 8.33
C PRO A 100 -8.04 -15.61 9.42
N TYR A 101 -7.81 -14.94 10.55
CA TYR A 101 -8.78 -14.88 11.65
C TYR A 101 -10.03 -14.09 11.25
N VAL A 102 -9.84 -12.96 10.57
CA VAL A 102 -10.95 -12.15 10.04
C VAL A 102 -11.76 -12.96 9.03
N MET A 103 -11.10 -13.66 8.10
CA MET A 103 -11.77 -14.51 7.11
C MET A 103 -12.60 -15.62 7.75
N ILE A 104 -12.09 -16.28 8.79
CA ILE A 104 -12.83 -17.32 9.52
C ILE A 104 -14.05 -16.71 10.21
N ILE A 105 -13.91 -15.57 10.92
CA ILE A 105 -15.04 -14.86 11.56
C ILE A 105 -16.12 -14.50 10.52
N VAL A 106 -15.70 -13.98 9.37
CA VAL A 106 -16.59 -13.61 8.26
C VAL A 106 -17.29 -14.85 7.69
N ALA A 107 -16.58 -15.96 7.49
CA ALA A 107 -17.16 -17.21 7.01
C ALA A 107 -18.22 -17.76 7.98
N ILE A 108 -17.95 -17.71 9.30
CA ILE A 108 -18.90 -18.10 10.34
C ILE A 108 -20.17 -17.24 10.26
N GLY A 109 -20.04 -15.91 10.16
CA GLY A 109 -21.21 -15.03 10.04
C GLY A 109 -22.04 -15.31 8.78
N CYS A 110 -21.37 -15.61 7.66
CA CYS A 110 -22.05 -16.02 6.43
C CYS A 110 -22.82 -17.33 6.58
N SER A 111 -22.41 -18.24 7.48
CA SER A 111 -23.10 -19.52 7.68
C SER A 111 -24.55 -19.34 8.16
N GLY A 112 -24.84 -18.29 8.93
CA GLY A 112 -26.21 -17.96 9.36
C GLY A 112 -27.13 -17.63 8.18
N VAL A 113 -26.61 -16.89 7.19
CA VAL A 113 -27.33 -16.58 5.94
C VAL A 113 -27.67 -17.86 5.17
N ILE A 114 -26.68 -18.75 5.02
CA ILE A 114 -26.80 -19.99 4.24
C ILE A 114 -27.77 -20.97 4.91
N ARG A 115 -27.64 -21.20 6.23
CA ARG A 115 -28.52 -22.11 7.00
C ARG A 115 -29.99 -21.68 6.98
N LYS A 116 -30.24 -20.36 6.93
CA LYS A 116 -31.60 -19.81 6.88
C LYS A 116 -32.14 -19.67 5.45
N HIS A 117 -31.38 -20.09 4.44
CA HIS A 117 -31.76 -19.99 3.03
C HIS A 117 -32.20 -18.58 2.62
N ASN A 118 -31.54 -17.54 3.16
CA ASN A 118 -31.86 -16.15 2.83
C ASN A 118 -31.34 -15.81 1.42
N LEU A 119 -32.19 -16.07 0.42
CA LEU A 119 -31.84 -16.00 -1.00
C LEU A 119 -31.25 -14.65 -1.42
N PRO A 120 -31.80 -13.47 -1.05
CA PRO A 120 -31.20 -12.18 -1.39
C PRO A 120 -29.75 -12.05 -0.92
N LEU A 121 -29.47 -12.38 0.34
CA LEU A 121 -28.11 -12.29 0.89
C LEU A 121 -27.17 -13.34 0.27
N MET A 122 -27.67 -14.53 -0.07
CA MET A 122 -26.90 -15.54 -0.80
C MET A 122 -26.49 -15.06 -2.19
N VAL A 123 -27.39 -14.39 -2.93
CA VAL A 123 -27.06 -13.78 -4.23
C VAL A 123 -25.97 -12.72 -4.06
N VAL A 124 -26.07 -11.87 -3.02
CA VAL A 124 -25.02 -10.89 -2.70
C VAL A 124 -23.68 -11.58 -2.43
N LEU A 125 -23.65 -12.67 -1.67
CA LEU A 125 -22.42 -13.44 -1.42
C LEU A 125 -21.81 -14.01 -2.71
N ILE A 126 -22.63 -14.54 -3.61
CA ILE A 126 -22.17 -15.07 -4.90
C ILE A 126 -21.58 -13.94 -5.76
N VAL A 127 -22.31 -12.83 -5.91
CA VAL A 127 -21.84 -11.67 -6.68
C VAL A 127 -20.55 -11.10 -6.08
N ALA A 128 -20.47 -10.98 -4.76
CA ALA A 128 -19.26 -10.53 -4.08
C ALA A 128 -18.10 -11.53 -4.28
N GLY A 129 -18.35 -12.84 -4.22
CA GLY A 129 -17.35 -13.87 -4.50
C GLY A 129 -16.80 -13.78 -5.93
N VAL A 130 -17.67 -13.64 -6.93
CA VAL A 130 -17.28 -13.43 -8.34
C VAL A 130 -16.50 -12.13 -8.50
N SER A 131 -16.95 -11.04 -7.87
CA SER A 131 -16.26 -9.75 -7.89
C SER A 131 -14.86 -9.83 -7.24
N TYR A 132 -14.72 -10.57 -6.14
CA TYR A 132 -13.43 -10.78 -5.47
C TYR A 132 -12.47 -11.55 -6.38
N LEU A 133 -12.94 -12.61 -7.04
CA LEU A 133 -12.15 -13.35 -8.02
C LEU A 133 -11.75 -12.48 -9.21
N TRP A 134 -12.67 -11.66 -9.72
CA TRP A 134 -12.39 -10.72 -10.79
C TRP A 134 -11.27 -9.74 -10.42
N VAL A 135 -11.31 -9.14 -9.22
CA VAL A 135 -10.23 -8.26 -8.74
C VAL A 135 -8.89 -9.01 -8.71
N GLY A 136 -8.86 -10.25 -8.20
CA GLY A 136 -7.64 -11.06 -8.19
C GLY A 136 -7.07 -11.34 -9.59
N LEU A 137 -7.91 -11.45 -10.62
CA LEU A 137 -7.49 -11.66 -12.00
C LEU A 137 -7.11 -10.34 -12.69
N SER A 138 -7.91 -9.28 -12.50
CA SER A 138 -7.73 -8.00 -13.19
C SER A 138 -6.54 -7.20 -12.67
N GLU A 139 -6.16 -7.41 -11.42
CA GLU A 139 -5.05 -6.70 -10.78
C GLU A 139 -3.71 -7.43 -10.97
N PHE A 140 -3.66 -8.56 -11.69
CA PHE A 140 -2.39 -9.15 -12.06
C PHE A 140 -1.65 -8.20 -13.02
N PRO A 141 -0.35 -7.89 -12.79
CA PRO A 141 0.54 -8.32 -11.70
C PRO A 141 0.77 -7.27 -10.59
N HIS A 142 -0.11 -6.27 -10.48
CA HIS A 142 0.01 -5.08 -9.62
C HIS A 142 -0.65 -5.22 -8.24
N TYR A 143 -0.65 -6.43 -7.66
CA TYR A 143 -1.29 -6.69 -6.36
C TYR A 143 -0.77 -5.81 -5.22
N LEU A 144 0.53 -5.51 -5.20
CA LEU A 144 1.11 -4.66 -4.16
C LEU A 144 0.53 -3.24 -4.21
N SER A 145 0.40 -2.69 -5.41
CA SER A 145 -0.16 -1.36 -5.67
C SER A 145 -1.68 -1.31 -5.58
N TYR A 146 -2.34 -2.45 -5.33
CA TYR A 146 -3.79 -2.50 -5.25
C TYR A 146 -4.31 -1.61 -4.12
N PHE A 147 -5.22 -0.74 -4.53
CA PHE A 147 -6.09 0.07 -3.70
C PHE A 147 -7.46 0.00 -4.35
N ASN A 148 -8.52 -0.15 -3.57
CA ASN A 148 -9.86 -0.33 -4.08
C ASN A 148 -10.44 0.99 -4.63
N GLN A 149 -11.68 0.93 -5.10
CA GLN A 149 -12.32 2.03 -5.81
C GLN A 149 -12.60 3.25 -4.91
N ILE A 150 -12.74 3.07 -3.59
CA ILE A 150 -12.93 4.20 -2.64
C ILE A 150 -11.70 5.10 -2.67
N SER A 151 -10.52 4.51 -2.81
CA SER A 151 -9.22 5.16 -2.93
C SER A 151 -8.88 5.70 -4.32
N GLY A 152 -9.80 5.62 -5.30
CA GLY A 152 -9.50 5.95 -6.69
C GLY A 152 -8.77 4.86 -7.48
N GLY A 153 -8.66 3.65 -6.91
CA GLY A 153 -8.12 2.46 -7.56
C GLY A 153 -6.59 2.33 -7.50
N THR A 154 -6.08 1.21 -8.03
CA THR A 154 -4.66 0.86 -8.11
C THR A 154 -3.79 1.99 -8.67
N ARG A 155 -4.29 2.75 -9.65
CA ARG A 155 -3.53 3.85 -10.25
C ARG A 155 -3.37 5.07 -9.34
N LYS A 156 -4.21 5.26 -8.30
CA LYS A 156 -4.15 6.44 -7.41
C LYS A 156 -3.76 6.13 -5.97
N GLY A 157 -3.52 4.86 -5.63
CA GLY A 157 -3.17 4.45 -4.27
C GLY A 157 -1.96 5.18 -3.66
N TYR A 158 -1.04 5.68 -4.50
CA TYR A 158 0.12 6.45 -4.06
C TYR A 158 -0.24 7.79 -3.40
N GLU A 159 -1.43 8.32 -3.64
CA GLU A 159 -1.93 9.55 -2.99
C GLU A 159 -2.29 9.29 -1.51
N ILE A 160 -2.47 8.02 -1.13
CA ILE A 160 -2.83 7.62 0.24
C ILE A 160 -1.60 7.19 1.02
N SER A 161 -0.77 6.32 0.44
CA SER A 161 0.45 5.88 1.08
C SER A 161 1.43 5.37 0.03
N VAL A 162 2.72 5.56 0.28
CA VAL A 162 3.80 5.12 -0.61
C VAL A 162 4.77 4.19 0.11
N SER A 163 5.98 3.99 -0.44
CA SER A 163 6.90 2.95 0.02
C SER A 163 6.23 1.58 -0.09
N SER A 164 6.46 0.71 0.87
CA SER A 164 6.05 -0.68 0.90
C SER A 164 4.54 -0.98 0.83
N ASP A 165 3.68 0.04 0.93
CA ASP A 165 2.24 -0.07 0.71
C ASP A 165 1.83 0.01 -0.75
N TYR A 166 2.62 0.67 -1.58
CA TYR A 166 2.27 0.93 -2.97
C TYR A 166 3.27 0.29 -3.93
N SER A 167 4.56 0.32 -3.59
CA SER A 167 5.60 -0.24 -4.43
C SER A 167 6.84 -0.63 -3.65
N TRP A 168 7.39 -1.76 -4.05
CA TRP A 168 8.64 -2.31 -3.56
C TRP A 168 9.34 -2.93 -4.77
N ASP A 169 9.82 -2.06 -5.66
CA ASP A 169 10.76 -2.43 -6.73
C ASP A 169 10.19 -3.34 -7.84
N GLN A 170 8.86 -3.55 -7.89
CA GLN A 170 8.25 -4.52 -8.80
C GLN A 170 8.28 -4.13 -10.29
N ASP A 171 8.41 -2.83 -10.60
CA ASP A 171 8.28 -2.32 -11.96
C ASP A 171 9.63 -2.15 -12.69
N TYR A 172 10.76 -2.52 -12.08
CA TYR A 172 12.09 -2.36 -12.71
C TYR A 172 12.29 -3.18 -13.98
N LYS A 173 11.71 -4.39 -14.05
CA LYS A 173 11.71 -5.17 -15.28
C LYS A 173 10.96 -4.45 -16.40
N ARG A 174 9.78 -3.91 -16.09
CA ARG A 174 8.94 -3.16 -17.03
C ARG A 174 9.63 -1.88 -17.49
N PHE A 175 10.40 -1.29 -16.60
CA PHE A 175 11.18 -0.10 -16.92
C PHE A 175 12.27 -0.41 -17.93
N GLY A 176 13.05 -1.50 -17.75
CA GLY A 176 14.01 -1.94 -18.76
C GLY A 176 13.37 -2.34 -20.10
N GLU A 177 12.14 -2.87 -20.11
CA GLU A 177 11.35 -3.10 -21.32
C GLU A 177 10.95 -1.77 -21.99
N TRP A 178 10.37 -0.85 -21.23
CA TRP A 178 9.94 0.47 -21.70
C TRP A 178 11.08 1.27 -22.33
N VAL A 179 12.26 1.29 -21.69
CA VAL A 179 13.44 2.01 -22.19
C VAL A 179 13.87 1.48 -23.56
N ARG A 180 13.88 0.15 -23.75
CA ARG A 180 14.22 -0.49 -25.03
C ARG A 180 13.18 -0.22 -26.10
N GLU A 181 11.90 -0.33 -25.76
CA GLU A 181 10.78 -0.11 -26.69
C GLU A 181 10.70 1.33 -27.19
N ASN A 182 11.09 2.30 -26.37
CA ASN A 182 11.11 3.71 -26.72
C ASN A 182 12.44 4.20 -27.32
N GLY A 183 13.42 3.31 -27.53
CA GLY A 183 14.71 3.65 -28.12
C GLY A 183 15.51 4.67 -27.30
N VAL A 184 15.34 4.69 -25.98
CA VAL A 184 16.05 5.61 -25.08
C VAL A 184 17.43 5.03 -24.78
N GLU A 185 18.49 5.71 -25.24
CA GLU A 185 19.88 5.25 -25.02
C GLU A 185 20.27 5.32 -23.54
N LYS A 186 19.93 6.43 -22.88
CA LYS A 186 20.18 6.64 -21.46
C LYS A 186 19.16 7.59 -20.84
N ILE A 187 18.71 7.26 -19.63
CA ILE A 187 17.76 8.07 -18.87
C ILE A 187 18.22 8.25 -17.42
N PRO A 188 18.28 9.49 -16.90
CA PRO A 188 18.38 9.76 -15.48
C PRO A 188 17.22 9.14 -14.70
N VAL A 189 17.50 8.40 -13.63
CA VAL A 189 16.49 7.75 -12.79
C VAL A 189 16.73 7.99 -11.31
N ASP A 190 15.69 8.41 -10.60
CA ASP A 190 15.67 8.50 -9.14
C ASP A 190 14.66 7.51 -8.53
N CYS A 191 15.21 6.40 -8.07
CA CYS A 191 14.48 5.32 -7.42
C CYS A 191 15.10 4.91 -6.08
N GLY A 192 15.88 5.79 -5.46
CA GLY A 192 16.61 5.48 -4.23
C GLY A 192 17.86 4.63 -4.47
N TYR A 193 18.75 5.15 -5.31
CA TYR A 193 19.96 4.47 -5.79
C TYR A 193 20.82 3.86 -4.67
N GLY A 194 21.31 2.64 -4.92
CA GLY A 194 22.55 2.16 -4.29
C GLY A 194 22.74 0.64 -4.19
N ARG A 195 21.68 -0.17 -4.07
CA ARG A 195 21.84 -1.61 -3.74
C ARG A 195 20.79 -2.57 -4.28
N ASP A 196 19.82 -2.13 -5.08
CA ASP A 196 18.83 -3.06 -5.59
C ASP A 196 19.38 -3.88 -6.77
N ALA A 197 19.63 -5.17 -6.50
CA ALA A 197 20.07 -6.13 -7.50
C ALA A 197 19.09 -6.24 -8.67
N ALA A 198 17.78 -6.06 -8.45
CA ALA A 198 16.77 -6.11 -9.49
C ALA A 198 16.87 -4.90 -10.44
N PHE A 199 17.00 -3.68 -9.92
CA PHE A 199 17.20 -2.49 -10.76
C PHE A 199 18.45 -2.66 -11.64
N ASN A 200 19.56 -3.07 -11.02
CA ASN A 200 20.80 -3.28 -11.74
C ASN A 200 20.72 -4.40 -12.78
N TYR A 201 19.94 -5.45 -12.49
CA TYR A 201 19.76 -6.56 -13.42
C TYR A 201 18.93 -6.16 -14.65
N TYR A 202 17.90 -5.33 -14.48
CA TYR A 202 16.96 -5.00 -15.56
C TYR A 202 17.27 -3.71 -16.33
N ALA A 203 17.91 -2.72 -15.70
CA ALA A 203 17.94 -1.36 -16.25
C ALA A 203 19.33 -0.69 -16.25
N LYS A 204 20.35 -1.24 -15.57
CA LYS A 204 21.64 -0.54 -15.37
C LYS A 204 22.26 0.04 -16.65
N ASP A 205 22.16 -0.69 -17.77
CA ASP A 205 22.88 -0.36 -19.01
C ASP A 205 22.27 0.86 -19.71
N PHE A 206 21.03 1.21 -19.37
CA PHE A 206 20.28 2.32 -19.97
C PHE A 206 19.96 3.43 -18.97
N THR A 207 20.49 3.36 -17.76
CA THR A 207 20.15 4.30 -16.68
C THR A 207 21.35 5.04 -16.18
N GLU A 208 21.15 6.31 -15.85
CA GLU A 208 22.07 7.10 -15.04
C GLU A 208 21.41 7.41 -13.71
N PRO A 209 22.14 7.37 -12.59
CA PRO A 209 21.58 7.76 -11.31
C PRO A 209 21.29 9.26 -11.32
N PHE A 210 20.02 9.64 -11.14
CA PHE A 210 19.64 11.00 -10.81
C PHE A 210 19.53 11.13 -9.30
N ARG A 211 20.21 12.13 -8.72
CA ARG A 211 20.30 12.31 -7.27
C ARG A 211 19.42 13.46 -6.80
N GLY A 212 18.18 13.56 -7.27
CA GLY A 212 17.28 14.60 -6.79
C GLY A 212 16.69 14.32 -5.41
N SER A 213 16.68 13.05 -4.98
CA SER A 213 16.44 12.65 -3.60
C SER A 213 17.70 12.08 -2.96
N SER A 214 18.02 12.53 -1.75
CA SER A 214 19.14 11.99 -0.98
C SER A 214 18.70 10.78 -0.17
N SER A 215 17.71 10.01 -0.66
CA SER A 215 17.08 8.90 0.06
C SER A 215 18.09 7.89 0.65
N TRP A 216 19.35 7.92 0.21
CA TRP A 216 20.49 7.23 0.83
C TRP A 216 21.82 8.01 0.92
N LEU A 217 21.84 9.30 0.56
CA LEU A 217 23.04 10.16 0.63
C LEU A 217 22.94 11.05 1.88
N GLN A 218 23.91 10.92 2.79
CA GLN A 218 24.01 11.79 3.98
C GLN A 218 24.54 13.20 3.64
N GLU A 219 24.84 13.48 2.37
CA GLU A 219 25.41 14.74 1.90
C GLU A 219 24.46 15.41 0.90
N SER A 220 23.76 16.45 1.36
CA SER A 220 22.92 17.31 0.51
C SER A 220 23.68 18.01 -0.60
N SER A 221 24.99 18.23 -0.44
CA SER A 221 25.85 18.82 -1.47
C SER A 221 25.96 18.00 -2.75
N LYS A 222 25.49 16.74 -2.75
CA LYS A 222 25.48 15.84 -3.91
C LYS A 222 24.10 15.71 -4.56
N LEU A 223 23.12 16.46 -4.07
CA LEU A 223 21.79 16.53 -4.67
C LEU A 223 21.85 17.25 -6.02
N GLN A 224 21.12 16.73 -7.00
CA GLN A 224 20.91 17.35 -8.29
C GLN A 224 19.55 18.02 -8.31
N ASP A 225 19.49 19.29 -8.71
CA ASP A 225 18.21 19.97 -8.89
C ASP A 225 17.60 19.58 -10.25
N ILE A 226 16.28 19.42 -10.31
CA ILE A 226 15.59 19.15 -11.58
C ILE A 226 15.77 20.27 -12.61
N SER A 227 16.11 21.48 -12.17
CA SER A 227 16.46 22.61 -13.03
C SER A 227 17.80 22.44 -13.76
N GLU A 228 18.62 21.47 -13.38
CA GLU A 228 19.83 21.07 -14.11
C GLU A 228 19.50 20.28 -15.39
N LEU A 229 18.28 19.76 -15.52
CA LEU A 229 17.83 19.04 -16.71
C LEU A 229 17.54 20.00 -17.86
N SER A 230 18.00 19.65 -19.05
CA SER A 230 17.80 20.42 -20.27
C SER A 230 16.41 20.18 -20.85
N LYS A 231 15.91 21.15 -21.62
CA LYS A 231 14.66 21.00 -22.37
C LYS A 231 14.76 19.80 -23.32
N GLY A 232 13.84 18.86 -23.19
CA GLY A 232 13.78 17.61 -23.93
C GLY A 232 14.24 16.40 -23.12
N ASP A 233 14.97 16.60 -22.02
CA ASP A 233 15.51 15.51 -21.20
C ASP A 233 14.40 14.72 -20.54
N LEU A 234 14.66 13.42 -20.40
CA LEU A 234 13.79 12.49 -19.69
C LEU A 234 14.26 12.31 -18.24
N LEU A 235 13.31 12.06 -17.35
CA LEU A 235 13.60 11.68 -15.96
C LEU A 235 12.61 10.59 -15.53
N GLY A 236 13.14 9.45 -15.08
CA GLY A 236 12.34 8.43 -14.40
C GLY A 236 12.37 8.66 -12.89
N VAL A 237 11.20 8.75 -12.23
CA VAL A 237 11.13 8.89 -10.77
C VAL A 237 10.23 7.82 -10.19
N CYS A 238 10.72 7.07 -9.20
CA CYS A 238 9.90 6.12 -8.49
C CYS A 238 8.93 6.83 -7.54
N VAL A 239 7.70 6.32 -7.47
CA VAL A 239 6.61 6.88 -6.66
C VAL A 239 6.98 7.06 -5.17
N PRO A 240 7.65 6.10 -4.49
CA PRO A 240 8.09 6.30 -3.10
C PRO A 240 9.03 7.47 -2.91
N ILE A 241 9.82 7.82 -3.93
CA ILE A 241 10.70 8.97 -3.93
C ILE A 241 9.90 10.24 -4.25
N LEU A 242 9.09 10.20 -5.33
CA LEU A 242 8.27 11.31 -5.77
C LEU A 242 7.38 11.84 -4.64
N TYR A 243 6.73 10.97 -3.88
CA TYR A 243 5.81 11.31 -2.78
C TYR A 243 6.44 11.17 -1.39
N GLY A 244 7.62 10.59 -1.29
CA GLY A 244 8.36 10.50 -0.04
C GLY A 244 8.89 11.85 0.42
N GLY A 245 9.59 11.81 1.54
CA GLY A 245 10.51 12.85 1.95
C GLY A 245 11.78 12.22 2.51
N TYR A 246 12.84 13.02 2.59
CA TYR A 246 14.06 12.63 3.29
C TYR A 246 14.52 13.72 4.25
N TYR A 247 15.46 13.34 5.11
CA TYR A 247 16.16 14.28 5.97
C TYR A 247 17.47 14.70 5.34
N VAL A 248 17.70 16.01 5.34
CA VAL A 248 19.02 16.60 5.17
C VAL A 248 19.54 17.04 6.51
N MET A 249 20.83 16.77 6.75
CA MET A 249 21.59 17.45 7.78
C MET A 249 22.11 18.77 7.22
N GLU A 250 21.62 19.90 7.73
CA GLU A 250 22.22 21.22 7.48
C GLU A 250 22.88 21.67 8.79
N GLY A 251 24.20 21.51 8.88
CA GLY A 251 24.92 21.70 10.14
C GLY A 251 24.60 20.61 11.17
N GLN A 252 23.98 20.98 12.30
CA GLN A 252 23.56 20.05 13.36
C GLN A 252 22.04 19.83 13.40
N GLU A 253 21.28 20.43 12.48
CA GLU A 253 19.82 20.34 12.45
C GLU A 253 19.32 19.44 11.30
N PHE A 254 18.24 18.70 11.57
CA PHE A 254 17.57 17.83 10.60
C PHE A 254 16.42 18.58 9.93
N HIS A 255 16.52 18.78 8.61
CA HIS A 255 15.45 19.37 7.80
C HIS A 255 14.78 18.32 6.92
N VAL A 256 13.46 18.26 6.95
CA VAL A 256 12.69 17.50 5.96
C VAL A 256 12.76 18.24 4.63
N ARG A 257 13.21 17.57 3.58
CA ARG A 257 13.07 18.03 2.20
C ARG A 257 11.96 17.24 1.51
N TYR A 258 11.22 17.94 0.66
CA TYR A 258 10.16 17.38 -0.16
C TYR A 258 10.66 17.34 -1.60
N ASP A 259 11.05 16.16 -2.04
CA ASP A 259 12.02 15.94 -3.11
C ASP A 259 11.55 16.53 -4.44
N TYR A 260 10.24 16.44 -4.70
CA TYR A 260 9.69 16.67 -6.04
C TYR A 260 8.29 17.30 -6.04
N GLN A 261 8.02 18.28 -5.16
CA GLN A 261 6.72 18.99 -5.20
C GLN A 261 6.38 19.53 -6.59
N THR A 262 7.39 20.03 -7.31
CA THR A 262 7.23 20.51 -8.70
C THR A 262 6.76 19.39 -9.65
N LEU A 263 7.36 18.20 -9.57
CA LEU A 263 6.99 17.08 -10.46
C LEU A 263 5.62 16.48 -10.14
N ARG A 264 5.15 16.59 -8.89
CA ARG A 264 3.78 16.16 -8.52
C ARG A 264 2.70 16.97 -9.23
N ASN A 265 3.02 18.22 -9.58
CA ASN A 265 2.13 19.11 -10.33
C ASN A 265 2.31 19.01 -11.85
N MET A 266 3.37 18.33 -12.30
CA MET A 266 3.63 18.08 -13.70
C MET A 266 2.94 16.79 -14.14
N GLN A 267 2.34 16.78 -15.33
CA GLN A 267 1.82 15.54 -15.90
C GLN A 267 3.00 14.69 -16.44
N PRO A 268 3.17 13.45 -15.97
CA PRO A 268 4.19 12.57 -16.53
C PRO A 268 3.81 12.23 -17.98
N ILE A 269 4.80 12.12 -18.86
CA ILE A 269 4.60 11.71 -20.25
C ILE A 269 4.23 10.23 -20.35
N ASP A 270 4.66 9.43 -19.38
CA ASP A 270 4.33 8.02 -19.27
C ASP A 270 4.45 7.53 -17.83
N ARG A 271 3.88 6.35 -17.57
CA ARG A 271 3.96 5.65 -16.31
C ARG A 271 4.23 4.17 -16.55
N VAL A 272 5.42 3.74 -16.15
CA VAL A 272 5.83 2.35 -16.25
C VAL A 272 5.25 1.56 -15.09
N GLY A 273 4.38 0.61 -15.44
CA GLY A 273 3.62 -0.19 -14.48
C GLY A 273 2.77 0.70 -13.58
N THR A 274 3.04 0.64 -12.29
CA THR A 274 2.36 1.40 -11.25
C THR A 274 3.25 2.43 -10.57
N SER A 275 4.56 2.19 -10.50
CA SER A 275 5.42 2.88 -9.54
C SER A 275 6.55 3.72 -10.11
N ILE A 276 6.66 3.89 -11.43
CA ILE A 276 7.73 4.71 -12.04
C ILE A 276 7.11 5.70 -13.02
N PHE A 277 7.29 6.99 -12.75
CA PHE A 277 6.75 8.08 -13.56
C PHE A 277 7.86 8.62 -14.45
N ILE A 278 7.54 8.86 -15.73
CA ILE A 278 8.46 9.40 -16.71
C ILE A 278 8.08 10.84 -16.99
N TYR A 279 9.02 11.75 -16.79
CA TYR A 279 8.86 13.17 -17.07
C TYR A 279 9.70 13.59 -18.27
N ARG A 280 9.27 14.68 -18.92
CA ARG A 280 10.03 15.37 -19.96
C ARG A 280 10.07 16.86 -19.62
N PHE A 281 11.26 17.44 -19.65
CA PHE A 281 11.50 18.86 -19.36
C PHE A 281 11.48 19.74 -20.62
#